data_AF-A0AAI9Z5C8-F1
#
_entry.id   AF-A0AAI9Z5C8-F1
#
_cell.length_a   1.000
_cell.length_b   1.000
_cell.length_c   1.000
_cell.angle_alpha   90.00
_cell.angle_beta   90.00
_cell.angle_gamma   90.00
#
_symmetry.space_group_name_H-M   'P 1'
#
loop_
_entity.id
_entity.type
_entity.pdbx_description
1 polymer ?
#
loop_
_entity_poly.entity_id
_entity_poly.type
_entity_poly.pdbx_seq_one_letter_code
_entity_poly.pdbx_strand_id
1 'polypeptide(L)'
;MARNSITKLTGAAARTLRASSQARLAVPRRSALLLAASKPTVSAISARKLFTTSSIAHRGIMPDTDDPQVKDTPKEEVKMSVVELTDAEYHELSETYLDNIVTRLEEIADAREGVDVEYAAGVLTVTFPESGTYVINKQPPNKQIWLSSPVSGPKRYDWVVVGDSQNDKEGTAAGAWIYTRDGSSLDDVFLKELDIDFSIAPSTYGENQS
;
A
#
# COMPACT_ATOMS: atom_id res chain seq x y z
N MET A 1 -73.33 30.63 52.08
CA MET A 1 -72.62 30.20 50.85
C MET A 1 -71.66 31.30 50.45
N ALA A 2 -70.42 30.91 50.13
CA ALA A 2 -69.18 31.68 50.27
C ALA A 2 -69.01 32.86 49.29
N ARG A 3 -68.20 33.84 49.70
CA ARG A 3 -67.72 34.99 48.92
C ARG A 3 -66.18 35.02 48.92
N ASN A 4 -65.65 35.47 47.78
CA ASN A 4 -64.41 36.23 47.56
C ASN A 4 -62.99 35.58 47.64
N SER A 5 -62.36 35.56 46.45
CA SER A 5 -61.17 36.34 46.03
C SER A 5 -59.74 36.05 46.55
N ILE A 6 -58.88 35.66 45.58
CA ILE A 6 -57.53 36.16 45.18
C ILE A 6 -56.44 36.35 46.25
N THR A 7 -55.29 35.67 46.09
CA THR A 7 -53.95 36.33 46.11
C THR A 7 -52.85 35.47 45.48
N LYS A 8 -52.01 36.12 44.66
CA LYS A 8 -50.72 35.62 44.12
C LYS A 8 -49.63 35.73 45.19
N LEU A 9 -48.62 34.86 45.16
CA LEU A 9 -47.27 35.16 45.68
C LEU A 9 -46.20 34.40 44.91
N THR A 10 -45.26 35.17 44.39
CA THR A 10 -44.02 34.80 43.69
C THR A 10 -42.95 34.38 44.69
N GLY A 11 -42.21 33.30 44.41
CA GLY A 11 -41.03 32.89 45.18
C GLY A 11 -39.81 32.76 44.28
N ALA A 12 -38.81 33.59 44.53
CA ALA A 12 -37.55 33.67 43.79
C ALA A 12 -36.60 32.50 44.11
N ALA A 13 -36.01 31.88 43.08
CA ALA A 13 -34.89 30.96 43.26
C ALA A 13 -33.57 31.73 43.15
N ALA A 14 -32.86 31.83 44.28
CA ALA A 14 -31.60 32.53 44.42
C ALA A 14 -30.44 31.72 43.80
N ARG A 15 -29.56 32.45 43.10
CA ARG A 15 -28.24 32.02 42.65
C ARG A 15 -27.32 31.83 43.86
N THR A 16 -26.61 30.71 43.93
CA THR A 16 -25.39 30.61 44.74
C THR A 16 -24.26 29.99 43.92
N LEU A 17 -23.26 30.82 43.65
CA LEU A 17 -21.93 30.42 43.20
C LEU A 17 -21.16 29.90 44.42
N ARG A 18 -20.48 28.75 44.33
CA ARG A 18 -19.40 28.46 45.28
C ARG A 18 -18.28 27.60 44.70
N ALA A 19 -17.16 28.31 44.54
CA ALA A 19 -15.78 27.96 44.84
C ALA A 19 -15.13 26.73 44.19
N SER A 20 -14.14 27.06 43.37
CA SER A 20 -12.90 26.35 43.11
C SER A 20 -12.29 25.70 44.36
N SER A 21 -11.89 24.43 44.22
CA SER A 21 -10.85 23.81 45.04
C SER A 21 -9.85 23.13 44.11
N GLN A 22 -8.65 23.71 44.05
CA GLN A 22 -7.48 23.12 43.44
C GLN A 22 -7.03 21.95 44.33
N ALA A 23 -7.04 20.73 43.79
CA ALA A 23 -6.30 19.61 44.36
C ALA A 23 -4.96 19.52 43.63
N ARG A 24 -3.86 19.83 44.32
CA ARG A 24 -2.50 19.51 43.89
C ARG A 24 -1.91 18.42 44.81
N LEU A 25 -0.99 17.66 44.21
CA LEU A 25 0.03 16.76 44.78
C LEU A 25 -0.51 15.37 45.19
N ALA A 26 0.09 14.22 44.86
CA ALA A 26 1.42 13.92 44.34
C ALA A 26 1.39 12.57 43.60
N VAL A 27 2.06 12.46 42.46
CA VAL A 27 2.32 11.17 41.79
C VAL A 27 3.78 10.79 42.07
N PRO A 28 4.07 9.63 42.66
CA PRO A 28 5.44 9.20 42.88
C PRO A 28 6.12 8.83 41.56
N ARG A 29 7.32 9.42 41.37
CA ARG A 29 8.31 9.07 40.34
C ARG A 29 8.60 7.57 40.42
N ARG A 30 8.30 6.82 39.37
CA ARG A 30 8.80 5.44 39.23
C ARG A 30 10.25 5.50 38.79
N SER A 31 11.10 4.98 39.66
CA SER A 31 12.54 4.84 39.51
C SER A 31 12.91 4.00 38.30
N ALA A 32 13.95 4.45 37.59
CA ALA A 32 14.64 3.70 36.56
C ALA A 32 15.30 2.45 37.16
N LEU A 33 15.03 1.29 36.57
CA LEU A 33 15.80 0.07 36.77
C LEU A 33 16.62 -0.18 35.51
N LEU A 34 17.90 0.16 35.59
CA LEU A 34 18.95 -0.29 34.70
C LEU A 34 19.19 -1.78 34.99
N LEU A 35 18.89 -2.66 34.04
CA LEU A 35 19.33 -4.06 34.12
C LEU A 35 20.43 -4.30 33.09
N ALA A 36 21.55 -4.78 33.62
CA ALA A 36 22.84 -4.89 32.99
C ALA A 36 22.88 -5.87 31.81
N ALA A 37 23.69 -5.51 30.81
CA ALA A 37 24.13 -6.38 29.73
C ALA A 37 24.91 -7.57 30.30
N SER A 38 24.53 -8.80 29.90
CA SER A 38 25.37 -9.99 30.07
C SER A 38 25.83 -10.47 28.69
N LYS A 39 27.14 -10.40 28.45
CA LYS A 39 27.82 -11.06 27.34
C LYS A 39 28.23 -12.46 27.83
N PRO A 40 27.89 -13.56 27.15
CA PRO A 40 28.63 -14.79 27.30
C PRO A 40 29.84 -14.77 26.36
N THR A 41 30.95 -15.15 26.96
CA THR A 41 32.30 -15.32 26.46
C THR A 41 32.43 -16.45 25.43
N VAL A 42 33.37 -16.25 24.50
CA VAL A 42 33.89 -17.19 23.51
C VAL A 42 34.33 -18.51 24.17
N SER A 43 33.97 -19.64 23.55
CA SER A 43 34.74 -20.89 23.65
C SER A 43 34.96 -21.45 22.27
N ALA A 44 36.18 -21.19 21.77
CA ALA A 44 36.76 -21.89 20.64
C ALA A 44 37.17 -23.29 21.11
N ILE A 45 36.68 -24.34 20.45
CA ILE A 45 37.30 -25.66 20.51
C ILE A 45 37.67 -26.07 19.09
N SER A 46 38.95 -26.40 18.99
CA SER A 46 39.73 -26.70 17.81
C SER A 46 39.43 -28.09 17.24
N ALA A 47 39.41 -28.12 15.91
CA ALA A 47 39.91 -29.16 15.01
C ALA A 47 39.57 -30.62 15.28
N ARG A 48 38.89 -31.24 14.31
CA ARG A 48 39.37 -32.50 13.73
C ARG A 48 39.32 -32.45 12.20
N LYS A 49 40.53 -32.41 11.64
CA LYS A 49 40.85 -32.72 10.24
C LYS A 49 40.34 -34.12 9.92
N LEU A 50 39.63 -34.30 8.83
CA LEU A 50 39.57 -35.59 8.15
C LEU A 50 40.00 -35.42 6.71
N PHE A 51 40.85 -36.35 6.33
CA PHE A 51 41.80 -36.30 5.25
C PHE A 51 41.14 -36.70 3.92
N THR A 52 41.77 -36.19 2.87
CA THR A 52 41.53 -36.47 1.45
C THR A 52 41.68 -37.96 1.12
N THR A 53 40.84 -38.48 0.23
CA THR A 53 41.05 -39.58 -0.73
C THR A 53 39.94 -39.42 -1.75
N SER A 54 40.08 -39.33 -3.07
CA SER A 54 41.15 -39.67 -4.00
C SER A 54 40.77 -39.04 -5.35
N SER A 55 41.71 -38.44 -6.08
CA SER A 55 41.58 -38.23 -7.52
C SER A 55 42.45 -39.25 -8.26
N ILE A 56 41.93 -39.78 -9.37
CA ILE A 56 42.60 -40.10 -10.65
C ILE A 56 41.89 -41.27 -11.34
N ALA A 57 41.23 -40.97 -12.45
CA ALA A 57 41.18 -41.75 -13.70
C ALA A 57 40.39 -40.87 -14.69
N HIS A 58 40.76 -40.65 -15.94
CA HIS A 58 41.89 -41.06 -16.75
C HIS A 58 41.99 -39.97 -17.83
N ARG A 59 43.20 -39.62 -18.23
CA ARG A 59 43.51 -38.66 -19.29
C ARG A 59 42.89 -39.13 -20.61
N GLY A 60 41.75 -38.59 -21.00
CA GLY A 60 41.19 -38.67 -22.34
C GLY A 60 41.51 -37.37 -23.09
N ILE A 61 42.28 -37.46 -24.17
CA ILE A 61 42.49 -36.35 -25.09
C ILE A 61 41.21 -36.20 -25.90
N MET A 62 40.37 -35.22 -25.55
CA MET A 62 39.38 -34.67 -26.47
C MET A 62 39.57 -33.16 -26.56
N PRO A 63 39.87 -32.62 -27.77
CA PRO A 63 39.79 -31.19 -28.02
C PRO A 63 38.31 -30.85 -28.22
N ASP A 64 37.88 -29.75 -27.60
CA ASP A 64 36.54 -29.15 -27.71
C ASP A 64 35.36 -30.02 -27.25
N THR A 65 34.90 -29.78 -26.03
CA THR A 65 33.56 -29.23 -25.74
C THR A 65 33.26 -29.45 -24.26
N ASP A 66 33.23 -28.36 -23.50
CA ASP A 66 32.82 -28.27 -22.10
C ASP A 66 31.47 -28.98 -21.83
N ASP A 67 31.42 -29.75 -20.75
CA ASP A 67 30.19 -30.32 -20.17
C ASP A 67 29.18 -29.18 -19.85
N PRO A 68 27.86 -29.37 -20.09
CA PRO A 68 26.89 -28.30 -20.06
C PRO A 68 26.70 -27.77 -18.64
N GLN A 69 27.13 -26.52 -18.43
CA GLN A 69 26.74 -25.75 -17.25
C GLN A 69 25.22 -25.54 -17.28
N VAL A 70 24.54 -26.02 -16.23
CA VAL A 70 23.15 -25.67 -15.92
C VAL A 70 23.09 -24.14 -15.85
N LYS A 71 22.45 -23.52 -16.85
CA LYS A 71 22.11 -22.10 -16.79
C LYS A 71 21.08 -21.95 -15.67
N ASP A 72 21.54 -21.50 -14.50
CA ASP A 72 20.70 -20.73 -13.60
C ASP A 72 20.13 -19.59 -14.44
N THR A 73 18.86 -19.69 -14.81
CA THR A 73 18.13 -18.64 -15.51
C THR A 73 18.21 -17.38 -14.64
N PRO A 74 18.85 -16.30 -15.10
CA PRO A 74 18.70 -15.01 -14.47
C PRO A 74 17.21 -14.66 -14.60
N LYS A 75 16.55 -14.37 -13.49
CA LYS A 75 15.28 -13.65 -13.52
C LYS A 75 15.52 -12.41 -14.35
N GLU A 76 14.77 -12.31 -15.44
CA GLU A 76 14.79 -11.21 -16.39
C GLU A 76 14.62 -9.90 -15.61
N GLU A 77 15.72 -9.18 -15.36
CA GLU A 77 15.70 -7.87 -14.74
C GLU A 77 15.06 -6.92 -15.76
N VAL A 78 13.73 -6.82 -15.72
CA VAL A 78 13.01 -5.74 -16.41
C VAL A 78 13.57 -4.45 -15.86
N LYS A 79 14.33 -3.72 -16.68
CA LYS A 79 14.88 -2.41 -16.35
C LYS A 79 13.75 -1.40 -16.30
N MET A 80 12.91 -1.49 -15.28
CA MET A 80 11.87 -0.54 -14.96
C MET A 80 12.55 0.70 -14.39
N SER A 81 12.73 1.73 -15.21
CA SER A 81 13.20 3.02 -14.72
C SER A 81 12.05 3.68 -13.96
N VAL A 82 12.04 3.51 -12.63
CA VAL A 82 11.22 4.32 -11.74
C VAL A 82 11.53 5.79 -12.03
N VAL A 83 10.51 6.55 -12.39
CA VAL A 83 10.67 7.96 -12.72
C VAL A 83 10.61 8.78 -11.43
N GLU A 84 11.59 9.67 -11.24
CA GLU A 84 11.51 10.68 -10.19
C GLU A 84 10.46 11.73 -10.58
N LEU A 85 9.23 11.53 -10.13
CA LEU A 85 8.12 12.48 -10.30
C LEU A 85 8.34 13.72 -9.42
N THR A 86 7.90 14.90 -9.86
CA THR A 86 7.69 16.03 -8.96
C THR A 86 6.45 15.81 -8.08
N ASP A 87 6.36 16.53 -6.95
CA ASP A 87 5.22 16.38 -6.02
C ASP A 87 3.89 16.77 -6.69
N ALA A 88 3.91 17.76 -7.59
CA ALA A 88 2.76 18.20 -8.36
C ALA A 88 2.30 17.13 -9.37
N GLU A 89 3.22 16.59 -10.16
CA GLU A 89 2.92 15.52 -11.13
C GLU A 89 2.39 14.27 -10.44
N TYR A 90 3.02 13.85 -9.33
CA TYR A 90 2.51 12.73 -8.53
C TYR A 90 1.07 12.98 -8.09
N HIS A 91 0.76 14.19 -7.61
CA HIS A 91 -0.58 14.49 -7.12
C HIS A 91 -1.61 14.40 -8.24
N GLU A 92 -1.33 15.02 -9.39
CA GLU A 92 -2.22 15.01 -10.56
C GLU A 92 -2.44 13.59 -11.10
N LEU A 93 -1.36 12.82 -11.29
CA LEU A 93 -1.42 11.44 -11.80
C LEU A 93 -2.15 10.51 -10.83
N SER A 94 -1.82 10.58 -9.54
CA SER A 94 -2.44 9.71 -8.53
C SER A 94 -3.90 10.07 -8.26
N GLU A 95 -4.28 11.35 -8.29
CA GLU A 95 -5.69 11.76 -8.17
C GLU A 95 -6.49 11.28 -9.39
N THR A 96 -6.02 11.59 -10.59
CA THR A 96 -6.71 11.20 -11.83
C THR A 96 -6.88 9.68 -11.93
N TYR A 97 -5.84 8.92 -11.59
CA TYR A 97 -5.88 7.46 -11.61
C TYR A 97 -6.85 6.90 -10.56
N LEU A 98 -6.85 7.43 -9.33
CA LEU A 98 -7.80 6.97 -8.31
C LEU A 98 -9.24 7.38 -8.62
N ASP A 99 -9.48 8.59 -9.14
CA ASP A 99 -10.82 9.04 -9.53
C ASP A 99 -11.43 8.11 -10.61
N ASN A 100 -10.61 7.68 -11.57
CA ASN A 100 -11.02 6.71 -12.58
C ASN A 100 -11.38 5.34 -11.95
N ILE A 101 -10.56 4.86 -11.01
CA ILE A 101 -10.84 3.62 -10.26
C ILE A 101 -12.14 3.76 -9.46
N VAL A 102 -12.33 4.86 -8.74
CA VAL A 102 -13.54 5.13 -7.94
C VAL A 102 -14.77 5.10 -8.83
N THR A 103 -14.75 5.84 -9.93
CA THR A 103 -15.86 5.88 -10.90
C THR A 103 -16.23 4.48 -11.37
N ARG A 104 -15.23 3.68 -11.75
CA ARG A 104 -15.44 2.31 -12.24
C ARG A 104 -15.92 1.35 -11.15
N LEU A 105 -15.49 1.54 -9.91
CA LEU A 105 -15.98 0.76 -8.77
C LEU A 105 -17.40 1.13 -8.37
N GLU A 106 -17.78 2.41 -8.44
CA GLU A 106 -19.15 2.87 -8.22
C GLU A 106 -20.11 2.24 -9.24
N GLU A 107 -19.74 2.18 -10.53
CA GLU A 107 -20.52 1.47 -11.55
C GLU A 107 -20.74 -0.01 -11.21
N ILE A 108 -19.74 -0.66 -10.61
CA ILE A 108 -19.83 -2.06 -10.19
C ILE A 108 -20.68 -2.21 -8.94
N ALA A 109 -20.61 -1.24 -8.01
CA ALA A 109 -21.46 -1.21 -6.83
C ALA A 109 -22.95 -1.02 -7.18
N ASP A 110 -23.25 -0.25 -8.22
CA ASP A 110 -24.61 -0.13 -8.75
C ASP A 110 -25.09 -1.43 -9.42
N ALA A 111 -24.19 -2.20 -10.04
CA ALA A 111 -24.51 -3.45 -10.72
C ALA A 111 -24.59 -4.67 -9.78
N ARG A 112 -23.85 -4.66 -8.66
CA ARG A 112 -23.75 -5.77 -7.70
C ARG A 112 -24.13 -5.31 -6.31
N GLU A 113 -25.18 -5.90 -5.74
CA GLU A 113 -25.59 -5.62 -4.37
C GLU A 113 -24.51 -6.04 -3.36
N GLY A 114 -24.23 -5.17 -2.38
CA GLY A 114 -23.34 -5.45 -1.25
C GLY A 114 -21.89 -5.04 -1.45
N VAL A 115 -21.53 -4.40 -2.57
CA VAL A 115 -20.25 -3.70 -2.73
C VAL A 115 -20.38 -2.30 -2.14
N ASP A 116 -19.41 -1.91 -1.30
CA ASP A 116 -19.34 -0.58 -0.68
C ASP A 116 -18.02 0.09 -1.04
N VAL A 117 -18.08 1.34 -1.50
CA VAL A 117 -16.94 2.12 -2.00
C VAL A 117 -16.88 3.43 -1.22
N GLU A 118 -15.78 3.68 -0.53
CA GLU A 118 -15.54 4.90 0.24
C GLU A 118 -14.19 5.51 -0.14
N TYR A 119 -14.21 6.72 -0.71
CA TYR A 119 -13.00 7.49 -1.00
C TYR A 119 -12.93 8.73 -0.11
N ALA A 120 -11.92 8.80 0.75
CA ALA A 120 -11.72 9.92 1.67
C ALA A 120 -10.24 10.19 1.93
N ALA A 121 -9.83 11.46 1.82
CA ALA A 121 -8.49 11.94 2.16
C ALA A 121 -7.33 11.15 1.49
N GLY A 122 -7.52 10.73 0.24
CA GLY A 122 -6.53 9.94 -0.50
C GLY A 122 -6.47 8.46 -0.11
N VAL A 123 -7.46 7.98 0.63
CA VAL A 123 -7.66 6.57 0.96
C VAL A 123 -8.96 6.09 0.32
N LEU A 124 -8.87 5.11 -0.56
CA LEU A 124 -9.99 4.40 -1.16
C LEU A 124 -10.16 3.05 -0.45
N THR A 125 -11.32 2.84 0.16
CA THR A 125 -11.70 1.59 0.81
C THR A 125 -12.82 0.97 0.00
N VAL A 126 -12.68 -0.31 -0.34
CA VAL A 126 -13.66 -1.05 -1.13
C VAL A 126 -13.96 -2.36 -0.42
N THR A 127 -15.21 -2.59 -0.07
CA THR A 127 -15.63 -3.82 0.58
C THR A 127 -16.44 -4.66 -0.40
N PHE A 128 -15.91 -5.84 -0.73
CA PHE A 128 -16.63 -6.85 -1.50
C PHE A 128 -17.13 -7.95 -0.56
N PRO A 129 -18.37 -8.44 -0.72
CA PRO A 129 -18.93 -9.45 0.16
C PRO A 129 -18.21 -10.80 0.04
N GLU A 130 -17.68 -11.12 -1.15
CA GLU A 130 -17.00 -12.40 -1.42
C GLU A 130 -15.49 -12.33 -1.21
N SER A 131 -14.87 -11.18 -1.50
CA SER A 131 -13.42 -11.02 -1.53
C SER A 131 -12.84 -10.29 -0.31
N GLY A 132 -13.67 -9.65 0.52
CA GLY A 132 -13.22 -8.87 1.68
C GLY A 132 -12.95 -7.40 1.36
N THR A 133 -12.21 -6.73 2.24
CA THR A 133 -11.95 -5.28 2.16
C THR A 133 -10.58 -4.99 1.57
N TYR A 134 -10.58 -4.19 0.51
CA TYR A 134 -9.41 -3.64 -0.16
C TYR A 134 -9.20 -2.20 0.30
N VAL A 135 -7.94 -1.84 0.54
CA VAL A 135 -7.58 -0.46 0.91
C VAL A 135 -6.46 0.02 -0.01
N ILE A 136 -6.71 1.11 -0.73
CA ILE A 136 -5.76 1.76 -1.61
C ILE A 136 -5.47 3.14 -1.02
N ASN A 137 -4.20 3.46 -0.80
CA ASN A 137 -3.80 4.68 -0.10
C ASN A 137 -2.70 5.42 -0.86
N LYS A 138 -2.91 6.72 -1.06
CA LYS A 138 -1.88 7.64 -1.56
C LYS A 138 -0.80 7.83 -0.51
N GLN A 139 0.46 7.70 -0.91
CA GLN A 139 1.62 8.01 -0.08
C GLN A 139 2.44 9.14 -0.71
N PRO A 140 1.98 10.41 -0.59
CA PRO A 140 2.68 11.57 -1.14
C PRO A 140 4.17 11.67 -0.77
N PRO A 141 4.59 11.41 0.50
CA PRO A 141 6.01 11.50 0.86
C PRO A 141 6.91 10.54 0.07
N ASN A 142 6.37 9.40 -0.37
CA ASN A 142 7.10 8.38 -1.11
C ASN A 142 6.78 8.39 -2.61
N LYS A 143 5.81 9.20 -3.05
CA LYS A 143 5.28 9.23 -4.43
C LYS A 143 4.79 7.84 -4.89
N GLN A 144 4.15 7.13 -3.97
CA GLN A 144 3.69 5.76 -4.17
C GLN A 144 2.20 5.62 -3.91
N ILE A 145 1.61 4.59 -4.51
CA ILE A 145 0.29 4.10 -4.12
C ILE A 145 0.47 2.77 -3.38
N TRP A 146 -0.15 2.64 -2.22
CA TRP A 146 -0.12 1.40 -1.44
C TRP A 146 -1.46 0.69 -1.56
N LEU A 147 -1.41 -0.62 -1.78
CA LEU A 147 -2.57 -1.50 -1.81
C LEU A 147 -2.49 -2.46 -0.63
N SER A 148 -3.60 -2.67 0.06
CA SER A 148 -3.82 -3.77 0.98
C SER A 148 -4.92 -4.64 0.40
N SER A 149 -4.54 -5.74 -0.23
CA SER A 149 -5.47 -6.76 -0.69
C SER A 149 -5.65 -7.85 0.38
N PRO A 150 -6.87 -8.34 0.63
CA PRO A 150 -7.11 -9.51 1.47
C PRO A 150 -6.56 -10.81 0.86
N VAL A 151 -6.32 -10.83 -0.46
CA VAL A 151 -5.85 -12.00 -1.22
C VAL A 151 -4.32 -11.99 -1.35
N SER A 152 -3.75 -10.89 -1.87
CA SER A 152 -2.31 -10.78 -2.13
C SER A 152 -1.51 -10.02 -1.07
N GLY A 153 -2.19 -9.43 -0.08
CA GLY A 153 -1.56 -8.69 1.01
C GLY A 153 -1.10 -7.29 0.62
N PRO A 154 -0.14 -6.70 1.36
CA PRO A 154 0.32 -5.34 1.12
C PRO A 154 1.27 -5.25 -0.08
N LYS A 155 0.96 -4.35 -1.01
CA LYS A 155 1.78 -4.03 -2.19
C LYS A 155 2.02 -2.52 -2.28
N ARG A 156 3.12 -2.13 -2.94
CA ARG A 156 3.52 -0.73 -3.13
C ARG A 156 3.82 -0.52 -4.60
N TYR A 157 3.23 0.50 -5.18
CA TYR A 157 3.35 0.78 -6.60
C TYR A 157 4.08 2.09 -6.80
N ASP A 158 5.03 2.05 -7.73
CA ASP A 158 5.82 3.17 -8.19
C ASP A 158 5.36 3.53 -9.60
N TRP A 159 5.34 4.81 -9.93
CA TRP A 159 5.03 5.24 -11.28
C TRP A 159 6.19 4.95 -12.23
N VAL A 160 5.91 4.21 -13.29
CA VAL A 160 6.88 3.89 -14.34
C VAL A 160 6.31 4.39 -15.66
N VAL A 161 7.09 5.20 -16.37
CA VAL A 161 6.73 5.65 -17.71
C VAL A 161 7.04 4.53 -18.68
N VAL A 162 6.01 4.04 -19.37
CA VAL A 162 6.12 3.03 -20.43
C VAL A 162 6.21 3.79 -21.75
N GLY A 163 7.42 4.25 -22.06
CA GLY A 163 7.73 4.91 -23.33
C GLY A 163 8.89 4.19 -24.01
N ASP A 164 8.62 3.57 -25.17
CA ASP A 164 9.68 3.05 -26.01
C ASP A 164 10.58 4.21 -26.45
N SER A 165 11.87 4.00 -26.22
CA SER A 165 12.97 4.85 -26.65
C SER A 165 12.69 5.55 -27.99
N GLN A 166 12.84 6.88 -27.98
CA GLN A 166 13.31 7.70 -29.12
C GLN A 166 12.30 8.42 -30.04
N ASN A 167 10.96 8.39 -29.85
CA ASN A 167 10.11 9.18 -30.79
C ASN A 167 8.84 9.89 -30.29
N ASP A 168 8.54 9.91 -28.99
CA ASP A 168 7.31 10.55 -28.52
C ASP A 168 7.55 11.97 -28.02
N LYS A 169 6.83 12.91 -28.65
CA LYS A 169 6.74 14.32 -28.26
C LYS A 169 6.38 14.41 -26.78
N GLU A 170 7.12 15.25 -26.05
CA GLU A 170 6.86 15.65 -24.67
C GLU A 170 5.37 15.97 -24.49
N GLY A 171 4.59 15.06 -23.90
CA GLY A 171 3.16 15.30 -23.64
C GLY A 171 2.23 14.09 -23.62
N THR A 172 2.65 12.88 -24.01
CA THR A 172 1.76 11.70 -23.98
C THR A 172 2.50 10.41 -23.62
N ALA A 173 3.51 10.50 -22.76
CA ALA A 173 4.16 9.30 -22.25
C ALA A 173 3.19 8.61 -21.28
N ALA A 174 2.57 7.51 -21.72
CA ALA A 174 1.70 6.71 -20.88
C ALA A 174 2.56 6.03 -19.80
N GLY A 175 2.21 6.25 -18.53
CA GLY A 175 2.83 5.54 -17.42
C GLY A 175 1.83 4.63 -16.73
N ALA A 176 2.35 3.71 -15.96
CA ALA A 176 1.58 2.76 -15.18
C ALA A 176 2.13 2.68 -13.75
N TRP A 177 1.25 2.36 -12.80
CA TRP A 177 1.61 2.06 -11.42
C TRP A 177 2.08 0.60 -11.34
N ILE A 178 3.38 0.39 -11.15
CA ILE A 178 4.00 -0.94 -11.20
C ILE A 178 4.60 -1.31 -9.85
N TYR A 179 4.39 -2.56 -9.43
CA TYR A 179 5.05 -3.12 -8.25
C TYR A 179 6.45 -3.65 -8.61
N THR A 180 7.48 -2.98 -8.10
CA THR A 180 8.89 -3.27 -8.43
C THR A 180 9.39 -4.68 -8.09
N ARG A 181 8.66 -5.45 -7.27
CA ARG A 181 9.09 -6.81 -6.87
C ARG A 181 8.66 -7.92 -7.82
N ASP A 182 7.48 -7.82 -8.41
CA ASP A 182 6.94 -8.84 -9.31
C ASP A 182 6.63 -8.28 -10.71
N GLY A 183 6.75 -6.97 -10.90
CA GLY A 183 6.47 -6.28 -12.15
C GLY A 183 4.98 -6.17 -12.48
N SER A 184 4.09 -6.58 -11.58
CA SER A 184 2.64 -6.49 -11.80
C SER A 184 2.18 -5.04 -11.74
N SER A 185 1.29 -4.68 -12.66
CA SER A 185 0.58 -3.40 -12.57
C SER A 185 -0.54 -3.49 -11.54
N LEU A 186 -0.99 -2.34 -11.06
CA LEU A 186 -2.13 -2.26 -10.18
C LEU A 186 -3.40 -2.78 -10.88
N ASP A 187 -3.56 -2.50 -12.17
CA ASP A 187 -4.65 -2.99 -13.02
C ASP A 187 -4.65 -4.53 -13.12
N ASP A 188 -3.47 -5.15 -13.27
CA ASP A 188 -3.35 -6.61 -13.35
C ASP A 188 -3.84 -7.30 -12.07
N VAL A 189 -3.60 -6.70 -10.90
CA VAL A 189 -4.05 -7.25 -9.62
C VAL A 189 -5.56 -7.19 -9.52
N PHE A 190 -6.16 -6.07 -9.93
CA PHE A 190 -7.61 -5.93 -9.96
C PHE A 190 -8.28 -6.87 -10.97
N LEU A 191 -7.71 -7.02 -12.16
CA LEU A 191 -8.21 -7.95 -13.16
C LEU A 191 -8.14 -9.39 -12.64
N LYS A 192 -7.05 -9.77 -11.98
CA LYS A 192 -6.88 -11.12 -11.46
C LYS A 192 -7.75 -11.44 -10.26
N GLU A 193 -7.92 -10.50 -9.34
CA GLU A 193 -8.61 -10.73 -8.07
C GLU A 193 -10.11 -10.46 -8.15
N LEU A 194 -10.54 -9.49 -8.96
CA LEU A 194 -11.92 -9.03 -9.01
C LEU A 194 -12.56 -9.16 -10.41
N ASP A 195 -11.79 -9.57 -11.42
CA ASP A 195 -12.22 -9.64 -12.83
C ASP A 195 -12.67 -8.25 -13.35
N ILE A 196 -11.98 -7.20 -12.88
CA ILE A 196 -12.26 -5.81 -13.25
C ILE A 196 -11.08 -5.26 -14.05
N ASP A 197 -11.35 -4.90 -15.30
CA ASP A 197 -10.39 -4.19 -16.13
C ASP A 197 -10.49 -2.67 -15.89
N PHE A 198 -9.40 -2.09 -15.41
CA PHE A 198 -9.20 -0.65 -15.25
C PHE A 198 -8.28 -0.07 -16.32
N SER A 199 -7.81 -0.88 -17.27
CA SER A 199 -7.01 -0.39 -18.38
C SER A 199 -7.79 0.72 -19.08
N ILE A 200 -7.19 1.91 -19.13
CA ILE A 200 -7.75 3.06 -19.81
C ILE A 200 -7.73 2.70 -21.30
N ALA A 201 -8.79 2.04 -21.78
CA ALA A 201 -9.03 2.01 -23.21
C ALA A 201 -9.19 3.49 -23.62
N PRO A 202 -8.35 4.04 -24.52
CA PRO A 202 -8.71 5.29 -25.16
C PRO A 202 -10.07 5.01 -25.79
N SER A 203 -11.11 5.67 -25.30
CA SER A 203 -12.42 5.51 -25.91
C SER A 203 -12.25 5.87 -27.37
N THR A 204 -12.41 4.86 -28.21
CA THR A 204 -12.43 4.95 -29.67
C THR A 204 -13.65 5.80 -30.02
N TYR A 205 -13.50 7.11 -29.97
CA TYR A 205 -14.35 8.02 -30.74
C TYR A 205 -14.04 7.74 -32.21
N GLY A 206 -14.77 6.81 -32.82
CA GLY A 206 -14.49 6.45 -34.21
C GLY A 206 -15.27 5.31 -34.83
N GLU A 207 -16.58 5.19 -34.62
CA GLU A 207 -17.52 4.52 -35.54
C GLU A 207 -18.93 4.74 -34.96
N ASN A 208 -19.80 5.57 -35.51
CA ASN A 208 -20.49 5.31 -36.77
C ASN A 208 -21.07 6.65 -37.31
N GLN A 209 -20.59 7.11 -38.46
CA GLN A 209 -21.45 7.81 -39.41
C GLN A 209 -21.37 7.07 -40.74
N SER A 210 -22.49 6.51 -41.15
CA SER A 210 -22.78 6.05 -42.51
C SER A 210 -24.18 6.49 -42.86
#